data_AF-A0A1X2ID77-F1
#
_entry.id   AF-A0A1X2ID77-F1
#
_cell.length_a   1.000
_cell.length_b   1.000
_cell.length_c   1.000
_cell.angle_alpha   90.00
_cell.angle_beta   90.00
_cell.angle_gamma   90.00
#
_symmetry.space_group_name_H-M   'P 1'
#
loop_
_entity.id
_entity.type
_entity.pdbx_description
1 polymer ?
#
loop_
_entity_poly.entity_id
_entity_poly.type
_entity_poly.pdbx_seq_one_letter_code
_entity_poly.pdbx_strand_id
1 'polypeptide(L)'
;MTETASTLRRLYPGSRLEDTFAWPIEKLDNFDSSFHVQEYLQQIIRVDCSNVEAIVELPESVDKQVWQYEHLRQVCLELGMLVVALEPECTKENCPEMKADGWLYLCAAHPSTQSCPAIDYIIHTLDGATILLNNTKYFPSRISVPEPSLKHFQSIARRLYRIFAHAYFHHREIYELFENDSSLYARFLLLSKTYRLVPPELVSIPDGNQEDQNENDDVGDEDHDDEVEDDDGNEQQQPKQHNDKNQTTALEDDDSRSEVTAIEDN
;
A
#
# COMPACT_ATOMS: atom_id res chain seq x y z
N MET A 1 22.34 -44.76 -6.87
CA MET A 1 21.19 -43.87 -7.10
C MET A 1 20.69 -43.48 -5.73
N THR A 2 21.17 -42.36 -5.20
CA THR A 2 20.73 -41.80 -3.93
C THR A 2 19.38 -41.13 -4.17
N GLU A 3 18.31 -41.69 -3.61
CA GLU A 3 17.02 -41.00 -3.50
C GLU A 3 17.27 -39.67 -2.78
N THR A 4 17.23 -38.57 -3.52
CA THR A 4 17.08 -37.24 -2.93
C THR A 4 15.69 -37.20 -2.33
N ALA A 5 15.58 -37.53 -1.05
CA ALA A 5 14.36 -37.36 -0.30
C ALA A 5 13.93 -35.89 -0.45
N SER A 6 12.82 -35.66 -1.14
CA SER A 6 12.18 -34.34 -1.20
C SER A 6 11.91 -33.90 0.24
N THR A 7 12.53 -32.79 0.66
CA THR A 7 12.30 -32.25 2.00
C THR A 7 10.93 -31.61 1.99
N LEU A 8 9.93 -32.36 2.43
CA LEU A 8 8.55 -31.85 2.50
C LEU A 8 8.50 -30.71 3.54
N ARG A 9 8.27 -29.48 3.08
CA ARG A 9 8.05 -28.29 3.91
C ARG A 9 6.69 -28.37 4.61
N ARG A 10 6.61 -29.20 5.64
CA ARG A 10 5.38 -29.46 6.40
C ARG A 10 5.46 -28.85 7.79
N LEU A 11 4.37 -28.23 8.22
CA LEU A 11 4.18 -27.83 9.60
C LEU A 11 3.83 -29.06 10.45
N TYR A 12 4.58 -29.28 11.52
CA TYR A 12 4.33 -30.37 12.45
C TYR A 12 3.42 -29.90 13.58
N PRO A 13 2.31 -30.61 13.87
CA PRO A 13 1.47 -30.29 15.02
C PRO A 13 2.29 -30.28 16.31
N GLY A 14 2.18 -29.21 17.10
CA GLY A 14 2.92 -29.04 18.35
C GLY A 14 4.31 -28.42 18.21
N SER A 15 4.75 -28.07 16.99
CA SER A 15 5.94 -27.24 16.81
C SER A 15 5.73 -25.84 17.38
N ARG A 16 6.77 -25.29 18.01
CA ARG A 16 6.79 -23.88 18.41
C ARG A 16 6.92 -23.01 17.17
N LEU A 17 6.38 -21.79 17.23
CA LEU A 17 6.44 -20.85 16.11
C LEU A 17 7.89 -20.60 15.64
N GLU A 18 8.82 -20.51 16.59
CA GLU A 18 10.27 -20.35 16.34
C GLU A 18 10.87 -21.49 15.49
N ASP A 19 10.33 -22.70 15.58
CA ASP A 19 10.80 -23.89 14.86
C ASP A 19 9.96 -24.19 13.60
N THR A 20 8.86 -23.47 13.40
CA THR A 20 7.80 -23.83 12.44
C THR A 20 8.22 -23.64 10.97
N PHE A 21 9.22 -22.79 10.73
CA PHE A 21 9.70 -22.41 9.39
C PHE A 21 11.21 -22.66 9.18
N ALA A 22 11.85 -23.44 10.06
CA ALA A 22 13.27 -23.75 10.01
C ALA A 22 13.61 -24.82 8.96
N TRP A 23 13.14 -24.64 7.73
CA TRP A 23 13.43 -25.54 6.63
C TRP A 23 14.80 -25.23 6.01
N PRO A 24 15.48 -26.23 5.43
CA PRO A 24 16.69 -25.99 4.63
C PRO A 24 16.42 -25.01 3.49
N ILE A 25 17.38 -24.12 3.24
CA ILE A 25 17.32 -23.20 2.09
C ILE A 25 17.47 -24.02 0.81
N GLU A 26 16.51 -23.87 -0.10
CA GLU A 26 16.52 -24.54 -1.40
C GLU A 26 16.47 -23.53 -2.54
N LYS A 27 17.03 -23.94 -3.70
CA LYS A 27 16.91 -23.18 -4.94
C LYS A 27 15.50 -23.31 -5.49
N LEU A 28 15.05 -22.29 -6.24
CA LEU A 28 13.72 -22.27 -6.84
C LEU A 28 13.41 -23.52 -7.68
N ASP A 29 14.37 -24.05 -8.44
CA ASP A 29 14.17 -25.20 -9.32
C ASP A 29 13.90 -26.52 -8.56
N ASN A 30 14.19 -26.58 -7.26
CA ASN A 30 13.96 -27.76 -6.44
C ASN A 30 12.52 -27.86 -5.92
N PHE A 31 11.73 -26.80 -6.06
CA PHE A 31 10.35 -26.77 -5.60
C PHE A 31 9.42 -27.42 -6.64
N ASP A 32 8.82 -28.55 -6.28
CA ASP A 32 7.90 -29.33 -7.14
C ASP A 32 6.41 -28.94 -6.93
N SER A 33 6.15 -27.74 -6.42
CA SER A 33 4.82 -27.27 -6.02
C SER A 33 4.29 -26.22 -6.99
N SER A 34 2.98 -26.18 -7.24
CA SER A 34 2.34 -25.07 -7.97
C SER A 34 2.47 -23.71 -7.25
N PHE A 35 2.96 -23.71 -6.01
CA PHE A 35 3.25 -22.52 -5.22
C PHE A 35 4.75 -22.24 -5.12
N HIS A 36 5.59 -22.84 -5.98
CA HIS A 36 7.06 -22.74 -5.90
C HIS A 36 7.57 -21.29 -5.78
N VAL A 37 7.01 -20.36 -6.57
CA VAL A 37 7.40 -18.94 -6.53
C VAL A 37 7.05 -18.30 -5.19
N GLN A 38 5.84 -18.58 -4.68
CA GLN A 38 5.40 -18.08 -3.37
C GLN A 38 6.30 -18.63 -2.24
N GLU A 39 6.57 -19.93 -2.26
CA GLU A 39 7.38 -20.60 -1.24
C GLU A 39 8.82 -20.10 -1.26
N TYR A 40 9.38 -19.86 -2.45
CA TYR A 40 10.70 -19.27 -2.62
C TYR A 40 10.74 -17.82 -2.14
N LEU A 41 9.78 -16.98 -2.54
CA LEU A 41 9.69 -15.59 -2.08
C LEU A 41 9.59 -15.51 -0.55
N GLN A 42 8.75 -16.34 0.06
CA GLN A 42 8.65 -16.36 1.51
C GLN A 42 9.89 -16.95 2.19
N GLN A 43 10.66 -17.83 1.52
CA GLN A 43 11.93 -18.29 2.04
C GLN A 43 12.94 -17.16 2.08
N ILE A 44 13.14 -16.43 0.98
CA ILE A 44 14.14 -15.36 0.92
C ILE A 44 13.82 -14.23 1.91
N ILE A 45 12.54 -13.89 2.08
CA ILE A 45 12.08 -12.92 3.09
C ILE A 45 12.41 -13.40 4.53
N ARG A 46 12.24 -14.70 4.83
CA ARG A 46 12.54 -15.24 6.16
C ARG A 46 14.03 -15.36 6.44
N VAL A 47 14.85 -15.54 5.41
CA VAL A 47 16.31 -15.63 5.56
C VAL A 47 16.87 -14.27 5.94
N ASP A 48 16.48 -13.23 5.22
CA ASP A 48 16.89 -11.86 5.49
C ASP A 48 15.88 -10.89 4.89
N CYS A 49 14.98 -10.36 5.71
CA CYS A 49 13.96 -9.42 5.26
C CYS A 49 14.54 -8.05 4.89
N SER A 50 15.71 -7.70 5.44
CA SER A 50 16.35 -6.39 5.27
C SER A 50 17.10 -6.24 3.94
N ASN A 51 17.51 -7.35 3.33
CA ASN A 51 18.15 -7.38 2.02
C ASN A 51 17.11 -7.29 0.88
N VAL A 52 16.51 -6.11 0.75
CA VAL A 52 15.42 -5.85 -0.19
C VAL A 52 15.85 -6.03 -1.64
N GLU A 53 17.11 -5.73 -1.98
CA GLU A 53 17.67 -5.89 -3.32
C GLU A 53 17.64 -7.36 -3.75
N ALA A 54 18.15 -8.25 -2.89
CA ALA A 54 18.13 -9.69 -3.17
C ALA A 54 16.70 -10.26 -3.21
N ILE A 55 15.77 -9.68 -2.44
CA ILE A 55 14.38 -10.13 -2.45
C ILE A 55 13.64 -9.70 -3.72
N VAL A 56 13.91 -8.52 -4.27
CA VAL A 56 13.22 -8.01 -5.47
C VAL A 56 13.81 -8.54 -6.77
N GLU A 57 15.07 -9.01 -6.74
CA GLU A 57 15.75 -9.59 -7.90
C GLU A 57 14.93 -10.72 -8.56
N LEU A 58 14.73 -10.62 -9.87
CA LEU A 58 13.95 -11.59 -10.64
C LEU A 58 14.75 -12.90 -10.81
N PRO A 59 14.24 -14.05 -10.35
CA PRO A 59 14.90 -15.33 -10.60
C PRO A 59 14.86 -15.70 -12.10
N GLU A 60 15.96 -16.27 -12.62
CA GLU A 60 16.13 -16.57 -14.06
C GLU A 60 15.02 -17.44 -14.66
N SER A 61 14.44 -18.34 -13.87
CA SER A 61 13.42 -19.30 -14.31
C SER A 61 11.97 -18.81 -14.12
N VAL A 62 11.74 -17.56 -13.69
CA VAL A 62 10.41 -17.01 -13.40
C VAL A 62 10.02 -15.91 -14.36
N ASP A 63 8.80 -15.97 -14.86
CA ASP A 63 8.21 -14.90 -15.66
C ASP A 63 8.04 -13.63 -14.81
N LYS A 64 8.46 -12.49 -15.36
CA LYS A 64 8.37 -11.16 -14.72
C LYS A 64 6.98 -10.85 -14.15
N GLN A 65 5.92 -11.25 -14.85
CA GLN A 65 4.54 -11.00 -14.43
C GLN A 65 4.14 -11.87 -13.23
N VAL A 66 4.58 -13.13 -13.21
CA VAL A 66 4.35 -14.05 -12.08
C VAL A 66 5.08 -13.56 -10.83
N TRP A 67 6.30 -13.04 -11.01
CA TRP A 67 7.08 -12.48 -9.91
C TRP A 67 6.39 -11.28 -9.25
N GLN A 68 5.96 -10.30 -10.05
CA GLN A 68 5.18 -9.16 -9.57
C GLN A 68 3.89 -9.59 -8.87
N TYR A 69 3.18 -10.57 -9.45
CA TYR A 69 1.94 -11.09 -8.88
C TYR A 69 2.15 -11.71 -7.49
N GLU A 70 3.15 -12.56 -7.32
CA GLU A 70 3.44 -13.16 -6.01
C GLU A 70 3.93 -12.13 -4.99
N HIS A 71 4.71 -11.14 -5.42
CA HIS A 71 5.06 -10.01 -4.56
C HIS A 71 3.84 -9.22 -4.08
N LEU A 72 2.91 -8.86 -4.98
CA LEU A 72 1.69 -8.12 -4.58
C LEU A 72 0.84 -8.93 -3.60
N ARG A 73 0.73 -10.25 -3.79
CA ARG A 73 0.03 -11.12 -2.83
C ARG A 73 0.74 -11.17 -1.49
N GLN A 74 2.06 -11.25 -1.50
CA GLN A 74 2.88 -11.29 -0.29
C GLN A 74 2.81 -9.97 0.48
N VAL A 75 2.83 -8.83 -0.21
CA VAL A 75 2.61 -7.50 0.38
C VAL A 75 1.23 -7.39 1.01
N CYS A 76 0.16 -7.89 0.37
CA CYS A 76 -1.17 -7.94 1.01
C CYS A 76 -1.16 -8.77 2.31
N LEU A 77 -0.47 -9.92 2.31
CA LEU A 77 -0.38 -10.76 3.50
C LEU A 77 0.31 -10.01 4.66
N GLU A 78 1.44 -9.35 4.39
CA GLU A 78 2.21 -8.63 5.41
C GLU A 78 1.56 -7.31 5.85
N LEU A 79 0.88 -6.60 4.94
CA LEU A 79 0.05 -5.45 5.31
C LEU A 79 -1.08 -5.85 6.25
N GLY A 80 -1.60 -7.08 6.17
CA GLY A 80 -2.53 -7.61 7.17
C GLY A 80 -1.96 -7.59 8.59
N MET A 81 -0.65 -7.82 8.75
CA MET A 81 0.02 -7.71 10.04
C MET A 81 0.15 -6.26 10.50
N LEU A 82 0.39 -5.32 9.57
CA LEU A 82 0.37 -3.89 9.89
C LEU A 82 -1.02 -3.43 10.34
N VAL A 83 -2.10 -3.94 9.75
CA VAL A 83 -3.48 -3.65 10.20
C VAL A 83 -3.68 -4.07 11.65
N VAL A 84 -3.19 -5.26 12.03
CA VAL A 84 -3.26 -5.73 13.42
C VAL A 84 -2.48 -4.81 14.36
N ALA A 85 -1.32 -4.31 13.93
CA ALA A 85 -0.54 -3.36 14.72
C ALA A 85 -1.22 -1.99 14.84
N LEU A 86 -1.96 -1.55 13.82
CA LEU A 86 -2.69 -0.27 13.79
C LEU A 86 -4.00 -0.30 14.59
N GLU A 87 -4.67 -1.46 14.67
CA GLU A 87 -6.02 -1.60 15.26
C GLU A 87 -6.20 -0.95 16.65
N PRO A 88 -5.22 -1.01 17.58
CA PRO A 88 -5.36 -0.39 18.90
C PRO A 88 -5.41 1.14 18.89
N GLU A 89 -4.84 1.80 17.87
CA GLU A 89 -4.69 3.27 17.82
C GLU A 89 -5.47 3.92 16.67
N CYS A 90 -5.57 3.25 15.53
CA CYS A 90 -6.27 3.75 14.35
C CYS A 90 -7.76 3.45 14.47
N THR A 91 -8.48 4.31 15.19
CA THR A 91 -9.93 4.17 15.40
C THR A 91 -10.74 5.20 14.60
N LYS A 92 -12.07 5.08 14.63
CA LYS A 92 -12.98 6.03 13.97
C LYS A 92 -12.92 7.43 14.59
N GLU A 93 -12.52 7.50 15.85
CA GLU A 93 -12.38 8.74 16.61
C GLU A 93 -11.04 9.42 16.29
N ASN A 94 -9.95 8.65 16.25
CA ASN A 94 -8.61 9.18 16.00
C ASN A 94 -8.39 9.49 14.51
N CYS A 95 -8.86 8.61 13.63
CA CYS A 95 -8.72 8.69 12.18
C CYS A 95 -10.08 8.57 11.49
N PRO A 96 -10.98 9.58 11.63
CA PRO A 96 -12.33 9.56 11.08
C PRO A 96 -12.37 9.57 9.55
N GLU A 97 -11.26 9.93 8.91
CA GLU A 97 -11.11 10.01 7.46
C GLU A 97 -9.77 9.41 7.05
N MET A 98 -9.75 8.64 5.96
CA MET A 98 -8.52 8.15 5.35
C MET A 98 -7.79 9.27 4.61
N LYS A 99 -6.72 9.77 5.22
CA LYS A 99 -5.89 10.85 4.67
C LYS A 99 -4.40 10.57 4.89
N ALA A 100 -3.57 11.12 4.02
CA ALA A 100 -2.12 11.14 4.16
C ALA A 100 -1.55 12.33 3.35
N ASP A 101 -0.52 12.98 3.86
CA ASP A 101 0.19 14.07 3.16
C ASP A 101 -0.72 15.17 2.57
N GLY A 102 -1.74 15.58 3.31
CA GLY A 102 -2.70 16.61 2.86
C GLY A 102 -3.74 16.14 1.85
N TRP A 103 -3.68 14.90 1.38
CA TRP A 103 -4.65 14.27 0.49
C TRP A 103 -5.73 13.51 1.26
N LEU A 104 -6.97 13.59 0.79
CA LEU A 104 -8.08 12.76 1.24
C LEU A 104 -8.31 11.61 0.24
N TYR A 105 -8.34 10.38 0.73
CA TYR A 105 -8.58 9.19 -0.07
C TYR A 105 -10.03 8.73 0.08
N LEU A 106 -10.76 8.66 -1.04
CA LEU A 106 -12.14 8.18 -1.06
C LEU A 106 -12.21 6.68 -1.33
N CYS A 107 -13.10 5.99 -0.61
CA CYS A 107 -13.26 4.54 -0.67
C CYS A 107 -14.19 4.14 -1.82
N ALA A 108 -13.69 3.29 -2.72
CA ALA A 108 -14.44 2.73 -3.85
C ALA A 108 -15.17 1.42 -3.54
N ALA A 109 -15.10 0.90 -2.31
CA ALA A 109 -15.82 -0.32 -1.90
C ALA A 109 -17.33 -0.11 -1.74
N HIS A 110 -17.80 1.14 -1.87
CA HIS A 110 -19.19 1.53 -1.69
C HIS A 110 -19.86 1.84 -3.04
N PRO A 111 -21.21 1.78 -3.13
CA PRO A 111 -21.94 2.10 -4.36
C PRO A 111 -21.61 3.49 -4.94
N SER A 112 -21.34 4.45 -4.07
CA SER A 112 -20.78 5.76 -4.42
C SER A 112 -19.50 5.97 -3.63
N THR A 113 -18.46 6.49 -4.28
CA THR A 113 -17.21 6.85 -3.61
C THR A 113 -17.47 7.82 -2.48
N GLN A 114 -17.03 7.45 -1.28
CA GLN A 114 -17.28 8.21 -0.07
C GLN A 114 -16.08 8.17 0.87
N SER A 115 -16.07 9.10 1.84
CA SER A 115 -15.12 9.09 2.94
C SER A 115 -15.39 7.89 3.87
N CYS A 116 -14.32 7.28 4.37
CA CYS A 116 -14.37 6.25 5.40
C CYS A 116 -13.38 6.59 6.51
N PRO A 117 -13.65 6.15 7.75
CA PRO A 117 -12.61 6.02 8.76
C PRO A 117 -11.40 5.28 8.20
N ALA A 118 -10.20 5.69 8.60
CA ALA A 118 -8.98 5.16 7.99
C ALA A 118 -8.85 3.65 8.16
N ILE A 119 -9.17 3.11 9.34
CA ILE A 119 -9.13 1.66 9.57
C ILE A 119 -10.11 0.89 8.67
N ASP A 120 -11.33 1.40 8.50
CA ASP A 120 -12.33 0.80 7.61
C ASP A 120 -11.85 0.85 6.15
N TYR A 121 -11.28 1.99 5.72
CA TYR A 121 -10.70 2.14 4.39
C TYR A 121 -9.57 1.12 4.14
N ILE A 122 -8.65 0.99 5.10
CA ILE A 122 -7.50 0.09 5.01
C ILE A 122 -7.98 -1.35 4.86
N ILE A 123 -8.95 -1.78 5.69
CA ILE A 123 -9.55 -3.12 5.62
C ILE A 123 -10.21 -3.33 4.26
N HIS A 124 -11.09 -2.41 3.82
CA HIS A 124 -11.75 -2.53 2.51
C HIS A 124 -10.74 -2.62 1.35
N THR A 125 -9.65 -1.85 1.42
CA THR A 125 -8.60 -1.85 0.41
C THR A 125 -7.86 -3.19 0.38
N LEU A 126 -7.49 -3.70 1.55
CA LEU A 126 -6.74 -4.94 1.67
C LEU A 126 -7.57 -6.17 1.26
N ASP A 127 -8.83 -6.21 1.71
CA ASP A 127 -9.79 -7.24 1.31
C ASP A 127 -10.05 -7.19 -0.19
N GLY A 128 -10.27 -5.99 -0.75
CA GLY A 128 -10.47 -5.80 -2.19
C GLY A 128 -9.28 -6.28 -3.03
N ALA A 129 -8.06 -5.92 -2.63
CA ALA A 129 -6.84 -6.37 -3.28
C ALA A 129 -6.67 -7.90 -3.18
N THR A 130 -6.91 -8.47 -2.00
CA THR A 130 -6.82 -9.92 -1.75
C THR A 130 -7.85 -10.69 -2.58
N ILE A 131 -9.11 -10.22 -2.61
CA ILE A 131 -10.17 -10.83 -3.41
C ILE A 131 -9.81 -10.79 -4.89
N LEU A 132 -9.33 -9.64 -5.40
CA LEU A 132 -8.96 -9.49 -6.80
C LEU A 132 -7.80 -10.42 -7.18
N LEU A 133 -6.72 -10.45 -6.39
CA LEU A 133 -5.55 -11.29 -6.66
C LEU A 133 -5.84 -12.80 -6.55
N ASN A 134 -6.88 -13.21 -5.83
CA ASN A 134 -7.32 -14.61 -5.72
C ASN A 134 -8.51 -14.94 -6.65
N ASN A 135 -8.97 -13.99 -7.47
CA ASN A 135 -10.10 -14.21 -8.36
C ASN A 135 -9.67 -15.01 -9.60
N THR A 136 -10.19 -16.22 -9.74
CA THR A 136 -9.87 -17.14 -10.84
C THR A 136 -10.27 -16.62 -12.22
N LYS A 137 -11.15 -15.61 -12.31
CA LYS A 137 -11.48 -14.94 -13.58
C LYS A 137 -10.30 -14.12 -14.10
N TYR A 138 -9.59 -13.42 -13.22
CA TYR A 138 -8.47 -12.54 -13.59
C TYR A 138 -7.12 -13.25 -13.41
N PHE A 139 -6.98 -14.08 -12.39
CA PHE A 139 -5.77 -14.84 -12.08
C PHE A 139 -6.11 -16.33 -12.01
N PRO A 140 -6.33 -17.00 -13.16
CA PRO A 140 -6.71 -18.42 -13.20
C PRO A 140 -5.58 -19.36 -12.78
N SER A 141 -4.35 -18.89 -12.80
CA SER A 141 -3.13 -19.66 -12.53
C SER A 141 -2.16 -18.84 -11.71
N ARG A 142 -1.36 -19.52 -10.89
CA ARG A 142 -0.25 -18.96 -10.10
C ARG A 142 1.09 -19.05 -10.81
N ILE A 143 1.16 -19.83 -11.90
CA ILE A 143 2.37 -20.05 -12.69
C ILE A 143 2.36 -19.29 -14.03
N SER A 144 1.25 -18.63 -14.38
CA SER A 144 1.19 -17.74 -15.54
C SER A 144 0.14 -16.65 -15.29
N VAL A 145 0.48 -15.40 -15.60
CA VAL A 145 -0.46 -14.28 -15.49
C VAL A 145 -0.94 -13.87 -16.89
N PRO A 146 -2.27 -13.83 -17.14
CA PRO A 146 -2.79 -13.33 -18.41
C PRO A 146 -2.48 -11.84 -18.63
N GLU A 147 -2.13 -11.46 -19.85
CA GLU A 147 -1.83 -10.07 -20.23
C GLU A 147 -2.92 -9.06 -19.79
N PRO A 148 -4.23 -9.33 -19.98
CA PRO A 148 -5.28 -8.39 -19.59
C PRO A 148 -5.36 -8.15 -18.07
N SER A 149 -4.75 -8.99 -17.25
CA SER A 149 -4.77 -8.89 -15.80
C SER A 149 -3.65 -7.99 -15.27
N LEU A 150 -2.64 -7.66 -16.08
CA LEU A 150 -1.50 -6.82 -15.68
C LEU A 150 -1.92 -5.40 -15.32
N LYS A 151 -2.96 -4.87 -15.96
CA LYS A 151 -3.53 -3.55 -15.64
C LYS A 151 -3.94 -3.41 -14.18
N HIS A 152 -4.26 -4.52 -13.51
CA HIS A 152 -4.63 -4.49 -12.09
C HIS A 152 -3.45 -4.24 -11.16
N PHE A 153 -2.20 -4.51 -11.57
CA PHE A 153 -1.04 -4.41 -10.69
C PHE A 153 -0.79 -2.98 -10.21
N GLN A 154 -0.80 -2.00 -11.12
CA GLN A 154 -0.61 -0.60 -10.77
C GLN A 154 -1.76 -0.08 -9.89
N SER A 155 -3.01 -0.43 -10.23
CA SER A 155 -4.19 -0.05 -9.42
C SER A 155 -4.09 -0.60 -7.99
N ILE A 156 -3.72 -1.87 -7.83
CA ILE A 156 -3.52 -2.49 -6.51
C ILE A 156 -2.37 -1.79 -5.78
N ALA A 157 -1.19 -1.66 -6.41
CA ALA A 157 -0.01 -1.08 -5.79
C ALA A 157 -0.26 0.35 -5.30
N ARG A 158 -0.89 1.21 -6.12
CA ARG A 158 -1.25 2.58 -5.71
C ARG A 158 -2.19 2.60 -4.51
N ARG A 159 -3.13 1.66 -4.40
CA ARG A 159 -4.04 1.56 -3.26
C ARG A 159 -3.35 1.04 -2.01
N LEU A 160 -2.47 0.05 -2.14
CA LEU A 160 -1.65 -0.46 -1.03
C LEU A 160 -0.67 0.62 -0.52
N TYR A 161 -0.10 1.44 -1.41
CA TYR A 161 0.74 2.58 -1.04
C TYR A 161 0.05 3.54 -0.05
N ARG A 162 -1.25 3.81 -0.23
CA ARG A 162 -2.02 4.68 0.67
C ARG A 162 -2.05 4.18 2.12
N ILE A 163 -1.95 2.86 2.32
CA ILE A 163 -1.89 2.25 3.67
C ILE A 163 -0.57 2.61 4.32
N PHE A 164 0.55 2.47 3.61
CA PHE A 164 1.87 2.91 4.09
C PHE A 164 1.89 4.41 4.37
N ALA A 165 1.38 5.23 3.44
CA ALA A 165 1.32 6.68 3.61
C ALA A 165 0.54 7.06 4.88
N HIS A 166 -0.64 6.47 5.08
CA HIS A 166 -1.42 6.73 6.28
C HIS A 166 -0.68 6.32 7.56
N ALA A 167 -0.11 5.12 7.60
CA ALA A 167 0.68 4.66 8.73
C ALA A 167 1.85 5.61 9.03
N TYR A 168 2.60 6.03 8.01
CA TYR A 168 3.74 6.94 8.15
C TYR A 168 3.36 8.33 8.68
N PHE A 169 2.29 8.94 8.15
CA PHE A 169 1.91 10.32 8.50
C PHE A 169 1.04 10.43 9.77
N HIS A 170 0.33 9.36 10.16
CA HIS A 170 -0.59 9.40 11.31
C HIS A 170 -0.22 8.45 12.47
N HIS A 171 0.53 7.38 12.20
CA HIS A 171 0.88 6.36 13.19
C HIS A 171 2.38 6.03 13.11
N ARG A 172 3.21 7.08 13.24
CA ARG A 172 4.65 7.01 12.93
C ARG A 172 5.38 5.91 13.70
N GLU A 173 5.15 5.82 15.00
CA GLU A 173 5.84 4.84 15.85
C GLU A 173 5.50 3.40 15.44
N ILE A 174 4.22 3.11 15.15
CA ILE A 174 3.78 1.80 14.66
C ILE A 174 4.43 1.49 13.31
N TYR A 175 4.44 2.47 12.39
CA TYR A 175 5.08 2.33 11.09
C TYR A 175 6.58 2.01 11.22
N GLU A 176 7.31 2.78 12.02
CA GLU A 176 8.77 2.61 12.19
C GLU A 176 9.10 1.26 12.83
N LEU A 177 8.39 0.85 13.88
CA LEU A 177 8.57 -0.45 14.51
C LEU A 177 8.31 -1.59 13.51
N PHE A 178 7.20 -1.50 12.77
CA PHE A 178 6.85 -2.52 11.78
C PHE A 178 7.86 -2.57 10.63
N GLU A 179 8.33 -1.43 10.16
CA GLU A 179 9.30 -1.36 9.06
C GLU A 179 10.69 -1.85 9.48
N ASN A 180 11.13 -1.53 10.69
CA ASN A 180 12.38 -2.03 11.24
C ASN A 180 12.40 -3.57 11.35
N ASP A 181 11.24 -4.17 11.65
CA ASP A 181 11.12 -5.62 11.80
C ASP A 181 10.91 -6.37 10.47
N SER A 182 10.29 -5.72 9.47
CA SER A 182 9.83 -6.41 8.24
C SER A 182 10.46 -5.92 6.93
N SER A 183 10.98 -4.68 6.92
CA SER A 183 11.44 -3.97 5.71
C SER A 183 10.42 -4.01 4.55
N LEU A 184 9.13 -4.06 4.90
CA LEU A 184 8.05 -4.26 3.94
C LEU A 184 7.91 -3.08 2.98
N TYR A 185 7.93 -1.85 3.50
CA TYR A 185 7.81 -0.65 2.69
C TYR A 185 9.03 -0.46 1.80
N ALA A 186 10.25 -0.64 2.33
CA ALA A 186 11.49 -0.58 1.56
C ALA A 186 11.45 -1.57 0.38
N ARG A 187 11.02 -2.81 0.63
CA ARG A 187 10.82 -3.81 -0.42
C ARG A 187 9.74 -3.40 -1.42
N PHE A 188 8.59 -2.94 -0.94
CA PHE A 188 7.48 -2.50 -1.80
C PHE A 188 7.87 -1.32 -2.70
N LEU A 189 8.63 -0.38 -2.16
CA LEU A 189 9.12 0.79 -2.86
C LEU A 189 10.12 0.40 -3.95
N LEU A 190 11.10 -0.45 -3.61
CA LEU A 190 12.06 -0.96 -4.60
C LEU A 190 11.35 -1.72 -5.72
N LEU A 191 10.42 -2.63 -5.36
CA LEU A 191 9.57 -3.34 -6.32
C LEU A 191 8.81 -2.36 -7.23
N SER A 192 8.25 -1.31 -6.65
CA SER A 192 7.48 -0.29 -7.38
C SER A 192 8.35 0.51 -8.33
N LYS A 193 9.59 0.83 -7.96
CA LYS A 193 10.58 1.49 -8.83
C LYS A 193 11.01 0.57 -9.97
N THR A 194 11.34 -0.68 -9.69
CA THR A 194 11.79 -1.67 -10.68
C THR A 194 10.73 -1.96 -11.74
N TYR A 195 9.46 -1.99 -11.36
CA TYR A 195 8.36 -2.38 -12.24
C TYR A 195 7.38 -1.26 -12.57
N ARG A 196 7.67 -0.02 -12.16
CA ARG A 196 6.82 1.17 -12.36
C ARG A 196 5.38 0.95 -11.88
N LEU A 197 5.23 0.36 -10.69
CA LEU A 197 3.91 0.04 -10.12
C LEU A 197 3.20 1.25 -9.53
N VAL A 198 3.97 2.18 -8.99
CA VAL A 198 3.48 3.43 -8.40
C VAL A 198 4.27 4.58 -9.04
N PRO A 199 3.58 5.55 -9.66
CA PRO A 199 4.22 6.76 -10.18
C PRO A 199 5.00 7.49 -9.08
N PRO A 200 6.24 7.94 -9.35
CA PRO A 200 7.08 8.62 -8.37
C PRO A 200 6.41 9.85 -7.73
N GLU A 201 5.54 10.54 -8.46
CA GLU A 201 4.84 11.75 -8.01
C GLU A 201 3.83 11.46 -6.89
N LEU A 202 3.38 10.22 -6.78
CA LEU A 202 2.48 9.78 -5.70
C LEU A 202 3.26 9.32 -4.46
N VAL A 203 4.57 9.13 -4.55
CA VAL A 203 5.42 8.69 -3.44
C VAL A 203 5.85 9.91 -2.62
N SER A 204 5.31 10.03 -1.42
CA SER A 204 5.51 11.11 -0.46
C SER A 204 6.27 10.69 0.80
N ILE A 205 6.38 9.39 1.08
CA ILE A 205 7.23 8.90 2.17
C ILE A 205 8.69 9.01 1.70
N PRO A 206 9.58 9.69 2.45
CA PRO A 206 11.00 9.78 2.11
C PRO A 206 11.67 8.40 2.12
N ASP A 207 12.56 8.18 1.15
CA ASP A 207 13.45 7.03 1.14
C ASP A 207 14.44 7.15 2.30
N GLY A 208 14.37 6.24 3.29
CA GLY A 208 15.33 6.20 4.41
C GLY A 208 16.80 5.95 3.99
N ASN A 209 17.04 5.64 2.71
CA ASN A 209 18.36 5.42 2.12
C ASN A 209 18.93 6.67 1.42
N GLN A 210 18.26 7.84 1.48
CA GLN A 210 18.78 9.10 0.93
C GLN A 210 19.55 9.92 1.97
N GLU A 211 20.60 9.34 2.53
CA GLU A 211 21.80 10.09 2.91
C GLU A 211 22.94 9.50 2.06
N ASP A 212 23.37 10.22 1.02
CA ASP A 212 24.64 10.05 0.25
C ASP A 212 24.60 9.89 -1.28
N GLN A 213 23.51 10.22 -2.01
CA GLN A 213 23.61 10.36 -3.48
C GLN A 213 22.80 11.56 -4.02
N ASN A 214 23.18 12.76 -3.62
CA ASN A 214 23.06 13.92 -4.50
C ASN A 214 24.33 13.99 -5.34
N GLU A 215 24.25 13.58 -6.61
CA GLU A 215 24.84 14.30 -7.74
C GLU A 215 24.66 13.52 -9.04
N ASN A 216 23.90 14.13 -9.95
CA ASN A 216 23.86 13.91 -11.40
C ASN A 216 23.26 12.58 -11.88
N ASP A 217 22.09 12.67 -12.54
CA ASP A 217 21.96 12.15 -13.90
C ASP A 217 20.73 12.79 -14.58
N ASP A 218 21.04 13.79 -15.41
CA ASP A 218 20.23 14.32 -16.50
C ASP A 218 20.39 13.37 -17.69
N VAL A 219 19.35 12.58 -18.03
CA VAL A 219 19.21 11.96 -19.35
C VAL A 219 17.73 11.80 -19.73
N GLY A 220 17.30 12.59 -20.71
CA GLY A 220 16.65 12.09 -21.94
C GLY A 220 15.16 11.77 -21.89
N ASP A 221 14.35 12.73 -22.36
CA ASP A 221 13.01 12.50 -22.92
C ASP A 221 13.06 11.39 -23.99
N GLU A 222 12.28 10.33 -23.79
CA GLU A 222 11.80 9.46 -24.86
C GLU A 222 10.27 9.52 -24.88
N ASP A 223 9.75 10.06 -25.99
CA ASP A 223 8.34 10.09 -26.34
C ASP A 223 7.70 8.70 -26.19
N HIS A 224 6.66 8.59 -25.36
CA HIS A 224 5.78 7.43 -25.38
C HIS A 224 4.32 7.82 -25.35
N ASP A 225 3.59 7.21 -26.27
CA ASP A 225 2.21 7.47 -26.64
C ASP A 225 1.25 7.27 -25.44
N ASP A 226 0.50 8.33 -25.11
CA ASP A 226 -0.64 8.29 -24.20
C ASP A 226 -1.78 7.47 -24.83
N GLU A 227 -1.79 6.16 -24.57
CA GLU A 227 -3.03 5.38 -24.68
C GLU A 227 -3.90 5.66 -23.43
N VAL A 228 -5.01 6.34 -23.68
CA VAL A 228 -6.04 6.65 -22.68
C VAL A 228 -6.64 5.34 -22.14
N GLU A 229 -6.27 4.97 -20.92
CA GLU A 229 -6.88 3.83 -20.22
C GLU A 229 -8.29 4.19 -19.74
N ASP A 230 -9.27 3.39 -20.19
CA ASP A 230 -10.65 3.44 -19.71
C ASP A 230 -10.74 3.14 -18.20
N ASP A 231 -11.36 4.10 -17.51
CA ASP A 231 -11.81 4.11 -16.12
C ASP A 231 -12.42 2.77 -15.67
N ASP A 232 -11.76 2.11 -14.72
CA ASP A 232 -12.34 1.05 -13.90
C ASP A 232 -12.02 1.33 -12.43
N GLY A 233 -12.74 2.30 -11.86
CA GLY A 233 -12.96 2.41 -10.41
C GLY A 233 -12.60 3.76 -9.80
N ASN A 234 -13.23 4.84 -10.25
CA ASN A 234 -13.41 6.14 -9.58
C ASN A 234 -12.35 6.46 -8.50
N GLU A 235 -11.13 6.74 -8.96
CA GLU A 235 -10.01 7.10 -8.11
C GLU A 235 -10.02 8.60 -7.83
N GLN A 236 -10.73 9.00 -6.79
CA GLN A 236 -10.77 10.39 -6.37
C GLN A 236 -9.87 10.59 -5.14
N GLN A 237 -8.76 11.31 -5.37
CA GLN A 237 -7.99 11.95 -4.33
C GLN A 237 -8.27 13.44 -4.45
N GLN A 238 -8.60 14.10 -3.35
CA GLN A 238 -8.87 15.54 -3.36
C GLN A 238 -7.87 16.27 -2.48
N PRO A 239 -7.23 17.35 -2.98
CA PRO A 239 -6.41 18.21 -2.14
C PRO A 239 -7.32 18.95 -1.15
N LYS A 240 -6.89 19.07 0.10
CA LYS A 240 -7.64 19.86 1.10
C LYS A 240 -7.62 21.35 0.72
N GLN A 241 -8.81 21.92 0.49
CA GLN A 241 -8.95 23.38 0.46
C GLN A 241 -8.74 23.94 1.87
N HIS A 242 -7.70 24.73 2.07
CA HIS A 242 -7.47 25.50 3.30
C HIS A 242 -8.52 26.60 3.37
N ASN A 243 -9.51 26.45 4.26
CA ASN A 243 -10.53 27.47 4.48
C ASN A 243 -10.20 28.20 5.78
N ASP A 244 -9.28 29.17 5.70
CA ASP A 244 -8.99 30.10 6.78
C ASP A 244 -10.20 31.03 6.99
N LYS A 245 -11.03 30.69 7.98
CA LYS A 245 -12.02 31.62 8.53
C LYS A 245 -11.29 32.68 9.34
N ASN A 246 -11.00 33.82 8.71
CA ASN A 246 -10.57 35.00 9.44
C ASN A 246 -11.79 35.65 10.11
N GLN A 247 -11.96 35.40 11.41
CA GLN A 247 -12.80 36.18 12.30
C GLN A 247 -12.01 37.44 12.70
N THR A 248 -12.35 38.58 12.10
CA THR A 248 -11.92 39.88 12.61
C THR A 248 -13.13 40.61 13.15
N THR A 249 -13.19 40.66 14.47
CA THR A 249 -14.02 41.57 15.26
C THR A 249 -13.65 43.02 14.94
N ALA A 250 -14.63 43.83 14.55
CA ALA A 250 -14.52 45.29 14.57
C ALA A 250 -15.67 45.84 15.43
N LEU A 251 -15.29 46.32 16.61
CA LEU A 251 -16.04 47.25 17.45
C LEU A 251 -15.73 48.66 16.93
N GLU A 252 -16.74 49.42 16.53
CA GLU A 252 -16.68 50.88 16.52
C GLU A 252 -18.03 51.43 17.02
N ASP A 253 -17.92 52.27 18.06
CA ASP A 253 -18.98 52.97 18.77
C ASP A 253 -19.36 54.30 18.07
N ASP A 254 -20.63 54.68 18.27
CA ASP A 254 -21.20 56.04 18.46
C ASP A 254 -21.19 57.07 17.29
N ASP A 255 -22.39 57.49 16.84
CA ASP A 255 -23.01 58.76 17.29
C ASP A 255 -24.30 59.11 16.47
N SER A 256 -25.35 59.39 17.23
CA SER A 256 -26.60 60.13 16.99
C SER A 256 -27.16 60.38 15.56
N ARG A 257 -28.44 60.02 15.37
CA ARG A 257 -29.52 61.01 15.11
C ARG A 257 -30.93 60.46 15.37
N SER A 258 -31.68 61.26 16.10
CA SER A 258 -33.10 61.21 16.45
C SER A 258 -34.07 60.93 15.28
N GLU A 259 -35.10 60.11 15.53
CA GLU A 259 -36.49 60.53 15.30
C GLU A 259 -37.48 59.66 16.10
N VAL A 260 -38.31 60.35 16.87
CA VAL A 260 -39.36 59.82 17.74
C VAL A 260 -40.67 59.99 16.99
N THR A 261 -41.42 58.91 16.77
CA THR A 261 -42.87 58.99 16.54
C THR A 261 -43.58 57.89 17.34
N ALA A 262 -44.43 58.37 18.24
CA ALA A 262 -45.39 57.60 19.03
C ALA A 262 -46.59 57.14 18.19
N ILE A 263 -47.33 56.15 18.70
CA ILE A 263 -48.80 56.01 18.82
C ILE A 263 -49.05 54.53 19.25
N GLU A 264 -49.19 54.28 20.55
CA GLU A 264 -50.43 54.04 21.34
C GLU A 264 -51.13 52.70 21.10
N ASP A 265 -51.26 51.99 22.22
CA ASP A 265 -51.98 50.74 22.45
C ASP A 265 -53.49 50.83 22.15
N ASN A 266 -54.03 49.79 21.53
CA ASN A 266 -55.27 49.11 21.96
C ASN A 266 -55.36 47.70 21.37
#